data_AF-A0A1Z5T148-F1
#
_entry.id   AF-A0A1Z5T148-F1
#
_cell.length_a   1.000
_cell.length_b   1.000
_cell.length_c   1.000
_cell.angle_alpha   90.00
_cell.angle_beta   90.00
_cell.angle_gamma   90.00
#
_symmetry.space_group_name_H-M   'P 1'
#
loop_
_entity.id
_entity.type
_entity.pdbx_description
1 polymer ?
#
loop_
_entity_poly.entity_id
_entity_poly.type
_entity_poly.pdbx_seq_one_letter_code
_entity_poly.pdbx_strand_id
1 'polypeptide(L)'
;MSTILRRLRGGNLEVFKFGMYIMFPIGVMYYFGTNLDSRFSVPDFWPKEGQTHTIPFEKEDIQEELERLKQRRLQNRAKRLALQSEGVNTVHTEHRVEEARNPRPDILDTVKVEEPEKAAMTRESGKGWLSWLR
;
A
#
# COMPACT_ATOMS: atom_id res chain seq x y z
N MET A 1 -12.84 -38.86 -34.29
CA MET A 1 -13.41 -37.85 -33.36
C MET A 1 -13.96 -38.59 -32.14
N SER A 2 -13.30 -38.47 -30.99
CA SER A 2 -13.50 -39.35 -29.83
C SER A 2 -14.93 -39.27 -29.26
N THR A 3 -15.47 -40.43 -28.88
CA THR A 3 -16.82 -40.62 -28.31
C THR A 3 -17.05 -39.82 -27.02
N ILE A 4 -15.96 -39.52 -26.30
CA ILE A 4 -15.94 -38.73 -25.07
C ILE A 4 -16.36 -37.27 -25.32
N LEU A 5 -15.88 -36.65 -26.41
CA LEU A 5 -16.25 -35.28 -26.77
C LEU A 5 -17.74 -35.13 -27.14
N ARG A 6 -18.38 -36.19 -27.65
CA ARG A 6 -19.80 -36.17 -28.02
C ARG A 6 -20.72 -36.21 -26.80
N ARG A 7 -20.24 -36.76 -25.68
CA ARG A 7 -20.99 -36.91 -24.41
C ARG A 7 -20.92 -35.66 -23.52
N LEU A 8 -19.91 -34.81 -23.73
CA LEU A 8 -19.70 -33.53 -23.06
C LEU A 8 -20.38 -32.34 -23.78
N ARG A 9 -21.45 -32.59 -24.55
CA ARG A 9 -22.19 -31.57 -25.30
C ARG A 9 -23.62 -31.45 -24.76
N GLY A 10 -24.18 -30.23 -24.72
CA GLY A 10 -25.50 -29.97 -24.15
C GLY A 10 -25.49 -29.94 -22.60
N GLY A 11 -26.57 -30.34 -21.94
CA GLY A 11 -26.73 -30.24 -20.49
C GLY A 11 -25.63 -30.92 -19.64
N ASN A 12 -24.95 -31.95 -20.16
CA ASN A 12 -23.81 -32.57 -19.47
C ASN A 12 -22.62 -31.61 -19.30
N LEU A 13 -22.47 -30.62 -20.19
CA LEU A 13 -21.46 -29.57 -20.07
C LEU A 13 -21.82 -28.58 -18.96
N GLU A 14 -23.10 -28.29 -18.77
CA GLU A 14 -23.58 -27.41 -17.70
C GLU A 14 -23.38 -28.04 -16.33
N VAL A 15 -23.63 -29.35 -16.19
CA VAL A 15 -23.33 -30.10 -14.96
C VAL A 15 -21.84 -30.10 -14.65
N PHE A 16 -20.97 -30.24 -15.67
CA PHE A 16 -19.52 -30.14 -15.48
C PHE A 16 -19.09 -28.74 -15.03
N LYS A 17 -19.62 -27.68 -15.66
CA LYS A 17 -19.36 -26.29 -15.26
C LYS A 17 -19.82 -26.02 -13.83
N PHE A 18 -21.02 -26.49 -13.48
CA PHE A 18 -21.56 -26.39 -12.13
C PHE A 18 -20.70 -27.13 -11.11
N GLY A 19 -20.28 -28.35 -11.44
CA GLY A 19 -19.33 -29.12 -10.63
C GLY A 19 -18.01 -28.38 -10.42
N MET A 20 -17.44 -27.77 -11.47
CA MET A 20 -16.24 -26.94 -11.33
C MET A 20 -16.49 -25.70 -10.46
N TYR A 21 -17.63 -25.01 -10.62
CA TYR A 21 -17.94 -23.84 -9.80
C TYR A 21 -18.15 -24.14 -8.33
N ILE A 22 -18.51 -25.36 -7.97
CA ILE A 22 -18.58 -25.81 -6.57
C ILE A 22 -17.23 -26.32 -6.09
N MET A 23 -16.56 -27.16 -6.89
CA MET A 23 -15.27 -27.77 -6.50
C MET A 23 -14.12 -26.76 -6.43
N PHE A 24 -14.12 -25.74 -7.29
CA PHE A 24 -13.09 -24.71 -7.30
C PHE A 24 -13.02 -23.91 -5.98
N PRO A 25 -14.11 -23.27 -5.49
CA PRO A 25 -14.06 -22.53 -4.23
C PRO A 25 -13.84 -23.44 -3.04
N ILE A 26 -14.45 -24.63 -3.01
CA ILE A 26 -14.24 -25.59 -1.91
C ILE A 26 -12.79 -26.08 -1.88
N GLY A 27 -12.20 -26.40 -3.03
CA GLY A 27 -10.82 -26.86 -3.14
C GLY A 27 -9.81 -25.78 -2.78
N VAL A 28 -10.00 -24.55 -3.26
CA VAL A 28 -9.17 -23.39 -2.88
C VAL A 28 -9.27 -23.13 -1.38
N MET A 29 -10.48 -23.19 -0.82
CA MET A 29 -10.69 -22.97 0.61
C MET A 29 -10.18 -24.13 1.46
N TYR A 30 -10.20 -25.36 0.98
CA TYR A 30 -9.58 -26.50 1.67
C TYR A 30 -8.05 -26.40 1.65
N TYR A 31 -7.46 -26.05 0.51
CA TYR A 31 -6.01 -25.95 0.36
C TYR A 31 -5.42 -24.78 1.16
N PHE A 32 -6.03 -23.60 1.06
CA PHE A 32 -5.53 -22.41 1.77
C PHE A 32 -6.14 -22.26 3.17
N GLY A 33 -7.40 -22.63 3.39
CA GLY A 33 -8.13 -22.33 4.63
C GLY A 33 -7.73 -23.17 5.85
N THR A 34 -7.20 -24.38 5.68
CA THR A 34 -6.77 -25.22 6.83
C THR A 34 -5.33 -24.94 7.28
N ASN A 35 -4.56 -24.14 6.52
CA ASN A 35 -3.13 -23.96 6.75
C ASN A 35 -2.66 -22.51 6.48
N LEU A 36 -3.49 -21.53 6.81
CA LEU A 36 -3.15 -20.11 6.63
C LEU A 36 -1.95 -19.71 7.50
N ASP A 37 -1.92 -20.15 8.75
CA ASP A 37 -0.96 -19.70 9.75
C ASP A 37 0.49 -20.06 9.38
N SER A 38 0.78 -21.30 8.97
CA SER A 38 2.14 -21.70 8.56
C SER A 38 2.54 -21.25 7.15
N ARG A 39 1.58 -20.84 6.30
CA ARG A 39 1.86 -20.36 4.93
C ARG A 39 2.00 -18.85 4.85
N PHE A 40 1.35 -18.11 5.75
CA PHE A 40 1.34 -16.66 5.76
C PHE A 40 1.97 -16.04 7.02
N SER A 41 2.44 -16.84 7.99
CA SER A 41 3.28 -16.30 9.07
C SER A 41 4.63 -15.88 8.53
N VAL A 42 4.98 -14.63 8.80
CA VAL A 42 6.32 -14.11 8.53
C VAL A 42 7.15 -14.33 9.81
N PRO A 43 8.16 -15.21 9.78
CA PRO A 43 9.06 -15.34 10.93
C PRO A 43 9.77 -14.00 11.15
N ASP A 44 9.92 -13.60 12.42
CA ASP A 44 10.53 -12.33 12.80
C ASP A 44 9.82 -11.07 12.24
N PHE A 45 8.49 -11.11 12.08
CA PHE A 45 7.70 -9.95 11.64
C PHE A 45 7.91 -8.72 12.54
N TRP A 46 7.99 -8.92 13.85
CA TRP A 46 8.24 -7.84 14.80
C TRP A 46 9.74 -7.67 15.05
N PRO A 47 10.25 -6.41 15.09
CA PRO A 47 11.62 -6.14 15.50
C PRO A 47 11.89 -6.77 16.86
N LYS A 48 12.95 -7.56 16.95
CA LYS A 48 13.34 -8.21 18.21
C LYS A 48 13.63 -7.13 19.26
N GLU A 49 13.39 -7.44 20.54
CA GLU A 49 13.50 -6.47 21.64
C GLU A 49 14.86 -5.74 21.67
N GLY A 50 15.94 -6.40 21.25
CA GLY A 50 17.28 -5.81 21.14
C GLY A 50 17.58 -4.96 19.90
N GLN A 51 16.65 -4.87 18.94
CA GLN A 51 16.78 -4.00 17.75
C GLN A 51 16.07 -2.65 17.94
N THR A 52 15.26 -2.52 19.00
CA THR A 52 14.57 -1.27 19.31
C THR A 52 15.44 -0.43 20.25
N HIS A 53 15.56 0.87 19.97
CA HIS A 53 16.19 1.78 20.91
C HIS A 53 15.39 1.82 22.22
N THR A 54 16.01 1.39 23.32
CA THR A 54 15.41 1.51 24.65
C THR A 54 15.38 2.98 25.05
N ILE A 55 14.19 3.48 25.38
CA ILE A 55 14.03 4.84 25.89
C ILE A 55 14.54 4.84 27.34
N PRO A 56 15.41 5.78 27.74
CA PRO A 56 15.84 5.89 29.14
C PRO A 56 14.64 6.19 30.03
N PHE A 57 14.52 5.46 31.14
CA PHE A 57 13.40 5.61 32.09
C PHE A 57 13.77 6.45 33.32
N GLU A 58 15.05 6.48 33.69
CA GLU A 58 15.55 7.26 34.83
C GLU A 58 15.73 8.75 34.49
N LYS A 59 15.52 9.62 35.48
CA LYS A 59 15.50 11.08 35.26
C LYS A 59 16.87 11.62 34.88
N GLU A 60 17.93 11.02 35.41
CA GLU A 60 19.32 11.37 35.17
C GLU A 60 19.70 11.03 33.71
N ASP A 61 19.40 9.79 33.29
CA ASP A 61 19.64 9.31 31.92
C ASP A 61 18.87 10.14 30.88
N ILE A 62 17.63 10.54 31.19
CA ILE A 62 16.83 11.42 30.33
C ILE A 62 17.51 12.79 30.15
N GLN A 63 18.08 13.36 31.22
CA GLN A 63 18.76 14.65 31.14
C GLN A 63 20.03 14.57 30.30
N GLU A 64 20.83 13.53 30.49
CA GLU A 64 22.05 13.29 29.70
C GLU A 64 21.72 13.11 28.21
N GLU A 65 20.72 12.29 27.90
CA GLU A 65 20.29 12.07 26.51
C GLU A 65 19.71 13.35 25.90
N LEU A 66 18.98 14.16 26.68
CA LEU A 66 18.47 15.46 26.25
C LEU A 66 19.60 16.44 25.92
N GLU A 67 20.65 16.49 26.75
CA GLU A 67 21.83 17.31 26.51
C GLU A 67 22.58 16.87 25.26
N ARG A 68 22.78 15.54 25.08
CA ARG A 68 23.34 14.96 23.86
C ARG A 68 22.57 15.38 22.61
N LEU A 69 21.23 15.31 22.66
CA LEU A 69 20.36 15.71 21.55
C LEU A 69 20.42 17.22 21.28
N LYS A 70 20.48 18.07 22.32
CA LYS A 70 20.66 19.53 22.18
C LYS A 70 21.98 19.85 21.49
N GLN A 71 23.08 19.22 21.91
CA GLN A 71 24.39 19.40 21.29
C GLN A 71 24.39 18.97 19.83
N ARG A 72 23.83 17.79 19.50
CA ARG A 72 23.69 17.31 18.12
C ARG A 72 22.88 18.27 17.25
N ARG A 73 21.79 18.84 17.77
CA ARG A 73 20.99 19.87 17.09
C ARG A 73 21.81 21.14 16.82
N LEU A 74 22.56 21.62 17.81
CA LEU A 74 23.38 22.82 17.66
C LEU A 74 24.51 22.61 16.64
N GLN A 75 25.18 21.46 16.67
CA GLN A 75 26.21 21.08 15.69
C GLN A 75 25.63 21.00 14.27
N ASN A 76 24.48 20.34 14.09
CA ASN A 76 23.83 20.28 12.79
C ASN A 76 23.41 21.67 12.28
N ARG A 77 22.93 22.54 13.18
CA ARG A 77 22.61 23.93 12.84
C ARG A 77 23.87 24.71 12.42
N ALA A 78 24.97 24.57 13.16
CA ALA A 78 26.24 25.22 12.84
C ALA A 78 26.78 24.74 11.48
N LYS A 79 26.76 23.43 11.22
CA LYS A 79 27.11 22.84 9.91
C LYS A 79 26.28 23.42 8.77
N ARG A 80 24.96 23.55 8.96
CA ARG A 80 24.06 24.16 7.97
C ARG A 80 24.39 25.62 7.71
N LEU A 81 24.70 26.40 8.75
CA LEU A 81 25.07 27.81 8.61
C LEU A 81 26.44 27.98 7.93
N ALA A 82 27.42 27.13 8.25
CA ALA A 82 28.74 27.12 7.61
C ALA A 82 28.63 26.82 6.10
N LEU A 83 27.86 25.80 5.73
CA LEU A 83 27.60 25.46 4.32
C LEU A 83 26.89 26.60 3.58
N GLN A 84 25.95 27.29 4.23
CA GLN A 84 25.29 28.48 3.66
C GLN A 84 26.27 29.64 3.48
N SER A 85 27.19 29.87 4.43
CA SER A 85 28.20 30.93 4.31
C SER A 85 29.28 30.65 3.28
N GLU A 86 29.61 29.37 3.04
CA GLU A 86 30.56 28.93 2.02
C GLU A 86 29.96 28.93 0.60
N GLY A 87 28.69 29.33 0.44
CA GLY A 87 28.02 29.38 -0.85
C GLY A 87 27.75 28.01 -1.48
N VAL A 88 27.89 26.92 -0.71
CA VAL A 88 27.57 25.57 -1.15
C VAL A 88 26.05 25.42 -1.14
N ASN A 89 25.43 25.60 -2.32
CA ASN A 89 24.02 25.28 -2.52
C ASN A 89 23.80 23.78 -2.27
N THR A 90 23.28 23.44 -1.09
CA THR A 90 22.84 22.09 -0.81
C THR A 90 21.55 21.82 -1.60
N VAL A 91 21.55 20.80 -2.45
CA VAL A 91 20.44 20.31 -3.33
C VAL A 91 19.06 20.32 -2.65
N HIS A 92 18.99 20.12 -1.34
CA HIS A 92 17.75 20.10 -0.56
C HIS A 92 17.07 21.49 -0.41
N THR A 93 17.85 22.57 -0.52
CA THR A 93 17.34 23.95 -0.48
C THR A 93 16.64 24.29 -1.79
N GLU A 94 17.13 23.76 -2.92
CA GLU A 94 16.56 24.00 -4.25
C GLU A 94 15.17 23.38 -4.36
N HIS A 95 14.98 22.12 -3.96
CA HIS A 95 13.65 21.49 -3.95
C HIS A 95 12.61 22.23 -3.09
N ARG A 96 12.99 22.78 -1.94
CA ARG A 96 12.06 23.54 -1.08
C ARG A 96 11.71 24.90 -1.69
N VAL A 97 12.67 25.55 -2.36
CA VAL A 97 12.44 26.82 -3.07
C VAL A 97 11.62 26.59 -4.34
N GLU A 98 11.84 25.49 -5.06
CA GLU A 98 11.02 25.06 -6.20
C GLU A 98 9.59 24.69 -5.79
N GLU A 99 9.41 23.99 -4.67
CA GLU A 99 8.11 23.62 -4.12
C GLU A 99 7.34 24.85 -3.58
N ALA A 100 8.04 25.85 -3.04
CA ALA A 100 7.44 27.15 -2.69
C ALA A 100 7.11 28.01 -3.92
N ARG A 101 7.86 27.87 -5.02
CA ARG A 101 7.65 28.59 -6.29
C ARG A 101 6.52 27.97 -7.12
N ASN A 102 6.31 26.67 -7.00
CA ASN A 102 5.23 25.93 -7.64
C ASN A 102 4.56 24.99 -6.60
N PRO A 103 3.73 25.53 -5.69
CA PRO A 103 2.98 24.69 -4.77
C PRO A 103 2.07 23.78 -5.58
N ARG A 104 2.22 22.45 -5.44
CA ARG A 104 1.40 21.46 -6.16
C ARG A 104 -0.08 21.71 -5.85
N PRO A 105 -0.92 22.14 -6.82
CA PRO A 105 -2.34 22.33 -6.57
C PRO A 105 -3.11 21.00 -6.42
N ASP A 106 -2.54 19.89 -6.89
CA ASP A 106 -3.22 18.59 -7.07
C ASP A 106 -3.56 17.81 -5.79
N ILE A 107 -3.02 18.18 -4.63
CA ILE A 107 -3.27 17.40 -3.40
C ILE A 107 -4.72 17.59 -2.91
N LEU A 108 -5.38 18.69 -3.27
CA LEU A 108 -6.76 18.97 -2.89
C LEU A 108 -7.79 18.47 -3.91
N ASP A 109 -7.41 18.31 -5.18
CA ASP A 109 -8.30 17.80 -6.24
C ASP A 109 -8.42 16.28 -6.21
N THR A 110 -7.38 15.57 -5.77
CA THR A 110 -7.38 14.09 -5.63
C THR A 110 -8.26 13.57 -4.48
N VAL A 111 -8.69 14.43 -3.56
CA VAL A 111 -9.58 14.09 -2.43
C VAL A 111 -10.98 14.71 -2.60
N LYS A 112 -11.30 15.24 -3.78
CA LYS A 112 -12.66 15.66 -4.07
C LYS A 112 -13.51 14.42 -4.36
N VAL A 113 -14.24 13.97 -3.34
CA VAL A 113 -15.26 12.92 -3.48
C VAL A 113 -16.18 13.34 -4.63
N GLU A 114 -16.20 12.57 -5.72
CA GLU A 114 -17.14 12.81 -6.82
C GLU A 114 -18.56 12.73 -6.25
N GLU A 115 -19.31 13.83 -6.36
CA GLU A 115 -20.69 13.90 -5.90
C GLU A 115 -21.54 12.82 -6.59
N PRO A 116 -22.38 12.08 -5.84
CA PRO A 116 -23.05 10.88 -6.33
C PRO A 116 -23.97 11.12 -7.53
N GLU A 117 -24.37 12.38 -7.78
CA GLU A 117 -25.27 12.76 -8.87
C GLU A 117 -24.63 12.61 -10.26
N LYS A 118 -23.31 12.85 -10.40
CA LYS A 118 -22.61 12.70 -11.70
C LYS A 118 -22.27 11.25 -12.03
N ALA A 119 -22.04 10.42 -11.00
CA ALA A 119 -21.89 8.98 -11.15
C ALA A 119 -23.23 8.27 -11.45
N ALA A 120 -24.36 8.85 -11.02
CA ALA A 120 -25.70 8.36 -11.37
C ALA A 120 -26.05 8.65 -12.84
N MET A 121 -25.76 9.86 -13.36
CA MET A 121 -26.03 10.21 -14.76
C MET A 121 -25.21 9.40 -15.78
N THR A 122 -24.01 8.95 -15.42
CA THR A 122 -23.14 8.17 -16.32
C THR A 122 -23.43 6.67 -16.30
N ARG A 123 -24.15 6.15 -15.29
CA ARG A 123 -24.50 4.72 -15.20
C ARG A 123 -25.75 4.32 -15.99
N GLU A 124 -26.58 5.26 -16.43
CA GLU A 124 -27.81 4.94 -17.17
C GLU A 124 -27.62 4.84 -18.69
N SER A 125 -26.47 5.25 -19.24
CA SER A 125 -26.23 5.22 -20.69
C SER A 125 -24.98 4.42 -21.04
N GLY A 126 -25.16 3.12 -21.25
CA GLY A 126 -24.13 2.32 -21.93
C GLY A 126 -24.06 0.86 -21.53
N LYS A 127 -25.01 0.05 -22.00
CA LYS A 127 -24.81 -1.36 -22.37
C LYS A 127 -23.89 -2.17 -21.43
N GLY A 128 -24.18 -2.18 -20.14
CA GLY A 128 -23.56 -3.11 -19.20
C GLY A 128 -24.02 -4.54 -19.50
N TRP A 129 -23.13 -5.51 -19.27
CA TRP A 129 -23.34 -6.97 -19.24
C TRP A 129 -23.82 -7.73 -20.51
N LEU A 130 -24.70 -7.17 -21.34
CA LEU A 130 -25.28 -7.86 -22.51
C LEU A 130 -24.39 -7.83 -23.77
N SER A 131 -23.32 -7.05 -23.78
CA SER A 131 -22.42 -6.91 -24.95
C SER A 131 -21.47 -8.10 -25.15
N TRP A 132 -21.27 -8.95 -24.15
CA TRP A 132 -20.32 -10.07 -24.21
C TRP A 132 -20.96 -11.42 -24.58
N LEU A 133 -22.29 -11.43 -24.73
CA LEU A 133 -23.09 -12.64 -24.99
C LEU A 133 -23.68 -12.70 -26.41
N ARG A 134 -23.23 -11.82 -27.30
CA ARG A 134 -23.55 -11.83 -28.74
C ARG A 134 -22.30 -12.08 -29.57
#